data_AF-W4V9B2-F1
#
_entry.id   AF-W4V9B2-F1
#
_cell.length_a   1.000
_cell.length_b   1.000
_cell.length_c   1.000
_cell.angle_alpha   90.00
_cell.angle_beta   90.00
_cell.angle_gamma   90.00
#
_symmetry.space_group_name_H-M   'P 1'
#
loop_
_entity.id
_entity.type
_entity.pdbx_description
1 polymer ?
#
loop_
_entity_poly.entity_id
_entity_poly.type
_entity_poly.pdbx_seq_one_letter_code
_entity_poly.pdbx_strand_id
1 'polypeptide(L)'
;MSGYSFVYVKIDRNNSMVHSTGITFKDFSMGLNLDKCYLILAGYSHECRFNTKLLLEYVTKEQARSLIEQDVYAFGDFCWVDFENEKQLHLVTDEELARLLFMSHQKRPLGSFRIDSLMNEYGYLCHDDGYCNYTYLYDIKSTKTS
;
A
#
# COMPACT_ATOMS: atom_id res chain seq x y z
N MET A 1 -0.70 5.90 -21.13
CA MET A 1 -2.04 6.26 -20.61
C MET A 1 -2.26 7.75 -20.78
N SER A 2 -3.47 8.14 -21.17
CA SER A 2 -3.93 9.54 -21.15
C SER A 2 -3.82 10.08 -19.72
N GLY A 3 -3.03 11.13 -19.52
CA GLY A 3 -2.88 11.75 -18.20
C GLY A 3 -4.22 12.24 -17.66
N TYR A 4 -4.45 12.04 -16.37
CA TYR A 4 -5.62 12.61 -15.69
C TYR A 4 -5.63 14.14 -15.88
N SER A 5 -6.77 14.69 -16.30
CA SER A 5 -6.90 16.14 -16.55
C SER A 5 -7.08 16.97 -15.27
N PHE A 6 -7.25 16.31 -14.12
CA PHE A 6 -7.38 16.92 -12.81
C PHE A 6 -6.80 16.00 -11.73
N VAL A 7 -6.40 16.60 -10.62
CA VAL A 7 -6.01 15.91 -9.39
C VAL A 7 -6.94 16.35 -8.27
N TYR A 8 -7.49 15.39 -7.53
CA TYR A 8 -8.30 15.63 -6.34
C TYR A 8 -7.63 14.97 -5.14
N VAL A 9 -7.55 15.68 -4.02
CA VAL A 9 -7.00 15.16 -2.77
C VAL A 9 -7.89 15.58 -1.60
N LYS A 10 -8.31 14.61 -0.80
CA LYS A 10 -9.00 14.82 0.47
C LYS A 10 -8.22 14.13 1.59
N ILE A 11 -7.81 14.91 2.59
CA ILE A 11 -7.03 14.43 3.73
C ILE A 11 -7.94 14.30 4.94
N ASP A 12 -8.00 13.09 5.51
CA ASP A 12 -8.62 12.80 6.79
C ASP A 12 -7.54 12.50 7.84
N ARG A 13 -7.17 13.53 8.59
CA ARG A 13 -6.12 13.44 9.62
C ARG A 13 -6.53 12.61 10.83
N ASN A 14 -7.82 12.44 11.09
CA ASN A 14 -8.30 11.66 12.22
C ASN A 14 -8.15 10.16 11.97
N ASN A 15 -8.30 9.76 10.71
CA ASN A 15 -8.18 8.37 10.27
C ASN A 15 -6.84 8.07 9.56
N SER A 16 -5.89 9.01 9.56
CA SER A 16 -4.60 8.86 8.89
C SER A 16 -4.73 8.48 7.40
N MET A 17 -5.76 9.00 6.73
CA MET A 17 -6.15 8.58 5.38
C MET A 17 -6.10 9.77 4.40
N VAL A 18 -5.66 9.51 3.18
CA VAL A 18 -5.75 10.40 2.03
C VAL A 18 -6.55 9.68 0.95
N HIS A 19 -7.64 10.31 0.51
CA HIS A 19 -8.38 9.88 -0.68
C HIS A 19 -7.92 10.72 -1.86
N SER A 20 -7.51 10.08 -2.96
CA SER A 20 -6.99 10.77 -4.13
C SER A 20 -7.51 10.22 -5.46
N THR A 21 -7.58 11.13 -6.43
CA THR A 21 -7.78 10.87 -7.86
C THR A 21 -6.70 11.61 -8.64
N GLY A 22 -6.21 11.02 -9.71
CA GLY A 22 -5.14 11.55 -10.55
C GLY A 22 -3.72 11.25 -10.06
N ILE A 23 -3.56 10.45 -9.00
CA ILE A 23 -2.27 10.05 -8.43
C ILE A 23 -2.17 8.52 -8.53
N THR A 24 -1.31 8.00 -9.40
CA THR A 24 -1.10 6.54 -9.53
C THR A 24 -0.22 5.99 -8.40
N PHE A 25 -0.16 4.68 -8.25
CA PHE A 25 0.80 4.01 -7.36
C PHE A 25 2.24 4.44 -7.67
N LYS A 26 2.57 4.59 -8.96
CA LYS A 26 3.87 5.06 -9.41
C LYS A 26 4.14 6.49 -8.95
N ASP A 27 3.20 7.40 -9.16
CA ASP A 27 3.32 8.81 -8.73
C ASP A 27 3.49 8.89 -7.21
N PHE A 28 2.68 8.12 -6.47
CA PHE A 28 2.74 8.06 -5.01
C PHE A 28 4.10 7.57 -4.51
N SER A 29 4.58 6.43 -5.03
CA SER A 29 5.81 5.80 -4.57
C SER A 29 7.05 6.61 -4.94
N MET A 30 7.08 7.19 -6.14
CA MET A 30 8.17 8.07 -6.57
C MET A 30 8.15 9.40 -5.80
N GLY A 31 6.98 9.98 -5.57
CA GLY A 31 6.83 11.25 -4.86
C GLY A 31 7.30 11.20 -3.40
N LEU A 32 7.18 10.03 -2.75
CA LEU A 32 7.67 9.79 -1.40
C LEU A 32 9.06 9.14 -1.35
N ASN A 33 9.65 8.81 -2.51
CA ASN A 33 10.91 8.06 -2.61
C ASN A 33 10.92 6.81 -1.72
N LEU A 34 9.86 5.99 -1.82
CA LEU A 34 9.68 4.83 -0.96
C LEU A 34 10.78 3.78 -1.18
N ASP A 35 11.52 3.47 -0.11
CA ASP A 35 12.52 2.40 -0.05
C ASP A 35 12.13 1.34 0.99
N LYS A 36 11.10 0.57 0.63
CA LYS A 36 10.41 -0.40 1.52
C LYS A 36 10.11 -1.71 0.80
N CYS A 37 9.86 -2.75 1.60
CA CYS A 37 9.23 -3.97 1.07
C CYS A 37 7.71 -3.76 1.00
N TYR A 38 7.03 -4.47 0.10
CA TYR A 38 5.59 -4.38 -0.10
C TYR A 38 4.95 -5.75 0.13
N LEU A 39 4.00 -5.83 1.07
CA LEU A 39 3.14 -7.01 1.22
C LEU A 39 1.88 -6.78 0.38
N ILE A 40 1.67 -7.62 -0.63
CA ILE A 40 0.57 -7.50 -1.58
C ILE A 40 -0.66 -8.18 -0.99
N LEU A 41 -1.71 -7.40 -0.74
CA LEU A 41 -2.96 -7.83 -0.11
C LEU A 41 -4.08 -8.09 -1.12
N ALA A 42 -3.98 -7.48 -2.30
CA ALA A 42 -4.81 -7.74 -3.47
C ALA A 42 -4.06 -7.29 -4.73
N GLY A 43 -4.32 -7.96 -5.84
CA GLY A 43 -3.54 -7.83 -7.08
C GLY A 43 -2.40 -8.86 -7.12
N TYR A 44 -1.47 -8.67 -8.04
CA TYR A 44 -0.30 -9.53 -8.19
C TYR A 44 0.91 -8.70 -8.63
N SER A 45 2.11 -9.27 -8.57
CA SER A 45 3.30 -8.70 -9.20
C SER A 45 4.00 -9.78 -10.02
N HIS A 46 4.57 -9.40 -11.17
CA HIS A 46 5.32 -10.34 -12.00
C HIS A 46 6.61 -10.84 -11.33
N GLU A 47 7.17 -10.04 -10.42
CA GLU A 47 8.42 -10.35 -9.71
C GLU A 47 8.18 -10.26 -8.20
N CYS A 48 7.51 -11.28 -7.66
CA CYS A 48 7.20 -11.39 -6.25
C CYS A 48 7.79 -12.66 -5.63
N ARG A 49 7.84 -12.65 -4.30
CA ARG A 49 8.04 -13.82 -3.46
C ARG A 49 6.71 -14.15 -2.80
N PHE A 50 6.59 -15.37 -2.29
CA PHE A 50 5.37 -15.82 -1.62
C PHE A 50 5.66 -16.19 -0.16
N ASN A 51 4.92 -15.61 0.77
CA ASN A 51 5.00 -15.98 2.17
C ASN A 51 4.00 -17.11 2.47
N THR A 52 4.51 -18.30 2.77
CA THR A 52 3.68 -19.50 2.98
C THR A 52 2.87 -19.50 4.29
N LYS A 53 3.23 -18.65 5.27
CA LYS A 53 2.45 -18.49 6.51
C LYS A 53 1.22 -17.63 6.27
N LEU A 54 1.41 -16.51 5.57
CA LEU A 54 0.34 -15.53 5.34
C LEU A 54 -0.49 -15.85 4.09
N LEU A 55 0.05 -16.69 3.21
CA LEU A 55 -0.50 -16.99 1.89
C LEU A 55 -0.66 -15.73 1.03
N LEU A 56 0.33 -14.84 1.13
CA LEU A 56 0.37 -13.55 0.44
C LEU A 56 1.69 -13.38 -0.31
N GLU A 57 1.62 -12.67 -1.43
CA GLU A 57 2.79 -12.25 -2.18
C GLU A 57 3.46 -11.04 -1.52
N TYR A 58 4.77 -10.93 -1.66
CA TYR A 58 5.52 -9.74 -1.25
C TYR A 58 6.66 -9.45 -2.20
N VAL A 59 7.10 -8.20 -2.18
CA VAL A 59 8.19 -7.67 -2.99
C VAL A 59 9.24 -7.09 -2.05
N THR A 60 10.50 -7.47 -2.21
CA THR A 60 11.59 -6.92 -1.40
C THR A 60 11.98 -5.52 -1.86
N LYS A 61 12.82 -4.81 -1.09
CA LYS A 61 13.32 -3.48 -1.48
C LYS A 61 14.02 -3.49 -2.84
N GLU A 62 14.78 -4.54 -3.12
CA GLU A 62 15.51 -4.71 -4.40
C GLU A 62 14.54 -4.88 -5.58
N GLN A 63 13.37 -5.47 -5.33
CA GLN A 63 12.33 -5.71 -6.34
C GLN A 63 11.32 -4.54 -6.42
N ALA A 64 11.28 -3.66 -5.43
CA ALA A 64 10.31 -2.56 -5.32
C ALA A 64 10.27 -1.68 -6.57
N ARG A 65 11.44 -1.36 -7.14
CA ARG A 65 11.53 -0.53 -8.34
C ARG A 65 10.85 -1.19 -9.54
N SER A 66 11.03 -2.50 -9.72
CA SER A 66 10.37 -3.27 -10.77
C SER A 66 8.85 -3.21 -10.61
N LEU A 67 8.33 -3.38 -9.39
CA LEU A 67 6.90 -3.22 -9.09
C LEU A 67 6.38 -1.82 -9.42
N ILE A 68 7.10 -0.76 -9.04
CA ILE A 68 6.72 0.64 -9.29
C ILE A 68 6.64 0.96 -10.80
N GLU A 69 7.41 0.25 -11.62
CA GLU A 69 7.44 0.44 -13.07
C GLU A 69 6.37 -0.39 -13.81
N GLN A 70 5.69 -1.33 -13.14
CA GLN A 70 4.62 -2.16 -13.71
C GLN A 70 3.32 -1.36 -13.93
N ASP A 71 2.51 -1.82 -14.90
CA ASP A 71 1.16 -1.30 -15.14
C ASP A 71 0.16 -1.91 -14.16
N VAL A 72 0.22 -1.45 -12.90
CA VAL A 72 -0.60 -2.01 -11.82
C VAL A 72 -2.09 -1.79 -12.01
N TYR A 73 -2.49 -0.84 -12.86
CA TYR A 73 -3.89 -0.65 -13.26
C TYR A 73 -4.47 -1.91 -13.91
N ALA A 74 -3.65 -2.65 -14.66
CA ALA A 74 -4.06 -3.90 -15.29
C ALA A 74 -4.35 -5.03 -14.29
N PHE A 75 -3.95 -4.88 -13.02
CA PHE A 75 -4.18 -5.89 -11.98
C PHE A 75 -5.61 -5.83 -11.40
N GLY A 76 -6.36 -4.76 -11.72
CA GLY A 76 -7.60 -4.42 -11.02
C GLY A 76 -7.27 -3.96 -9.61
N ASP A 77 -7.83 -4.63 -8.60
CA ASP A 77 -7.52 -4.35 -7.20
C ASP A 77 -6.01 -4.41 -6.95
N PHE A 78 -5.44 -3.31 -6.49
CA PHE A 78 -4.05 -3.26 -6.07
C PHE A 78 -3.98 -2.70 -4.65
N CYS A 79 -3.73 -3.60 -3.70
CA CYS A 79 -3.67 -3.25 -2.29
C CYS A 79 -2.36 -3.74 -1.69
N TRP A 80 -1.67 -2.87 -0.95
CA TRP A 80 -0.45 -3.25 -0.25
C TRP A 80 -0.25 -2.45 1.04
N VAL A 81 0.58 -3.00 1.92
CA VAL A 81 1.19 -2.29 3.05
C VAL A 81 2.70 -2.48 3.02
N ASP A 82 3.45 -1.50 3.50
CA ASP A 82 4.90 -1.62 3.57
C ASP A 82 5.35 -2.42 4.80
N PHE A 83 6.58 -2.92 4.73
CA PHE A 83 7.30 -3.46 5.87
C PHE A 83 8.81 -3.32 5.65
N GLU A 84 9.61 -3.52 6.70
CA GLU A 84 11.04 -3.28 6.67
C GLU A 84 11.84 -4.52 6.24
N ASN A 85 11.51 -5.69 6.80
CA ASN A 85 12.23 -6.93 6.52
C ASN A 85 11.34 -8.19 6.59
N GLU A 86 11.74 -9.22 5.83
CA GLU A 86 10.99 -10.48 5.69
C GLU A 86 10.71 -11.20 7.01
N LYS A 87 11.57 -11.03 8.03
CA LYS A 87 11.37 -11.67 9.35
C LYS A 87 10.08 -11.19 10.03
N GLN A 88 9.64 -9.96 9.75
CA GLN A 88 8.40 -9.40 10.29
C GLN A 88 7.15 -10.17 9.81
N LEU A 89 7.17 -10.72 8.60
CA LEU A 89 6.05 -11.49 8.07
C LEU A 89 5.77 -12.75 8.92
N HIS A 90 6.80 -13.33 9.54
CA HIS A 90 6.63 -14.46 10.45
C HIS A 90 6.05 -14.08 11.82
N LEU A 91 6.10 -12.79 12.18
CA LEU A 91 5.56 -12.28 13.46
C LEU A 91 4.07 -11.95 13.36
N VAL A 92 3.56 -11.69 12.15
CA VAL A 92 2.15 -11.39 11.91
C VAL A 92 1.26 -12.47 12.53
N THR A 93 0.37 -12.03 13.41
CA THR A 93 -0.61 -12.89 14.09
C THR A 93 -1.84 -13.14 13.22
N ASP A 94 -2.65 -14.14 13.57
CA ASP A 94 -3.89 -14.43 12.82
C ASP A 94 -4.89 -13.26 12.88
N GLU A 95 -4.93 -12.53 14.00
CA GLU A 95 -5.75 -11.32 14.13
C GLU A 95 -5.26 -10.19 13.22
N GLU A 96 -3.95 -9.98 13.14
CA GLU A 96 -3.36 -9.02 12.21
C GLU A 96 -3.57 -9.40 10.75
N LEU A 97 -3.46 -10.69 10.42
CA LEU A 97 -3.77 -11.19 9.08
C LEU A 97 -5.25 -10.95 8.73
N ALA A 98 -6.17 -11.21 9.66
CA ALA A 98 -7.58 -10.91 9.46
C ALA A 98 -7.82 -9.41 9.22
N ARG A 99 -7.12 -8.53 9.95
CA ARG A 99 -7.18 -7.07 9.74
C ARG A 99 -6.63 -6.66 8.37
N LEU A 100 -5.52 -7.26 7.92
CA LEU A 100 -4.94 -7.02 6.60
C LEU A 100 -5.89 -7.43 5.47
N LEU A 101 -6.49 -8.62 5.56
CA LEU A 101 -7.45 -9.12 4.56
C LEU A 101 -8.75 -8.30 4.56
N PHE A 102 -9.23 -7.88 5.74
CA PHE A 102 -10.35 -6.96 5.84
C PHE A 102 -10.02 -5.62 5.17
N MET A 103 -8.82 -5.08 5.40
CA MET A 103 -8.36 -3.83 4.80
C MET A 103 -8.36 -3.89 3.28
N SER A 104 -7.81 -4.94 2.69
CA SER A 104 -7.78 -5.06 1.22
C SER A 104 -9.18 -5.22 0.63
N HIS A 105 -10.08 -5.91 1.33
CA HIS A 105 -11.44 -6.13 0.85
C HIS A 105 -12.35 -4.90 1.01
N GLN A 106 -12.28 -4.21 2.15
CA GLN A 106 -13.17 -3.09 2.50
C GLN A 106 -12.57 -1.71 2.21
N LYS A 107 -11.31 -1.67 1.74
CA LYS A 107 -10.51 -0.46 1.51
C LYS A 107 -10.43 0.48 2.73
N ARG A 108 -10.54 -0.08 3.93
CA ARG A 108 -10.44 0.63 5.21
C ARG A 108 -9.95 -0.27 6.34
N PRO A 109 -9.25 0.28 7.34
CA PRO A 109 -8.81 -0.49 8.49
C PRO A 109 -9.97 -0.97 9.37
N LEU A 110 -9.75 -2.15 9.97
CA LEU A 110 -10.49 -2.59 11.14
C LEU A 110 -9.70 -2.17 12.37
N GLY A 111 -10.14 -1.08 13.01
CA GLY A 111 -9.40 -0.45 14.12
C GLY A 111 -8.25 0.41 13.61
N SER A 112 -7.03 0.14 14.09
CA SER A 112 -5.82 0.83 13.64
C SER A 112 -5.45 0.40 12.21
N PHE A 113 -4.93 1.33 11.41
CA PHE A 113 -4.27 1.01 10.13
C PHE A 113 -2.91 0.33 10.34
N ARG A 114 -2.22 0.62 11.45
CA ARG A 114 -0.93 0.04 11.76
C ARG A 114 -1.08 -1.40 12.22
N ILE A 115 -0.31 -2.29 11.61
CA ILE A 115 -0.09 -3.68 11.98
C ILE A 115 1.20 -3.71 12.78
N ASP A 116 1.12 -4.10 14.05
CA ASP A 116 2.22 -3.93 15.01
C ASP A 116 3.43 -4.77 14.61
N SER A 117 3.19 -6.00 14.11
CA SER A 117 4.24 -6.89 13.62
C SER A 117 4.99 -6.35 12.39
N LEU A 118 4.27 -5.67 11.49
CA LEU A 118 4.86 -5.08 10.27
C LEU A 118 5.46 -3.70 10.53
N MET A 119 5.00 -3.00 11.57
CA MET A 119 5.31 -1.61 11.84
C MET A 119 5.10 -0.70 10.61
N ASN A 120 4.12 -1.04 9.76
CA ASN A 120 3.89 -0.38 8.48
C ASN A 120 3.65 1.12 8.65
N GLU A 121 4.22 1.90 7.75
CA GLU A 121 4.12 3.36 7.67
C GLU A 121 3.13 3.80 6.59
N TYR A 122 2.96 2.99 5.54
CA TYR A 122 2.20 3.27 4.35
C TYR A 122 1.28 2.11 3.99
N GLY A 123 0.09 2.45 3.50
CA GLY A 123 -0.83 1.50 2.93
C GLY A 123 -1.50 2.14 1.73
N TYR A 124 -1.64 1.38 0.66
CA TYR A 124 -2.29 1.84 -0.55
C TYR A 124 -3.38 0.84 -0.87
N LEU A 125 -4.63 1.29 -0.84
CA LEU A 125 -5.80 0.45 -1.08
C LEU A 125 -6.57 1.06 -2.25
N CYS A 126 -6.45 0.47 -3.44
CA CYS A 126 -7.23 0.90 -4.60
C CYS A 126 -7.98 -0.28 -5.26
N HIS A 127 -9.01 0.09 -6.02
CA HIS A 127 -9.68 -0.78 -6.99
C HIS A 127 -9.21 -0.44 -8.42
N ASP A 128 -9.14 0.85 -8.74
CA ASP A 128 -8.71 1.36 -10.03
C ASP A 128 -7.59 2.39 -9.81
N ASP A 129 -6.34 1.98 -10.07
CA ASP A 129 -5.17 2.80 -9.77
C ASP A 129 -5.22 4.18 -10.44
N GLY A 130 -5.08 5.23 -9.64
CA GLY A 130 -5.15 6.62 -10.10
C GLY A 130 -6.57 7.17 -10.25
N TYR A 131 -7.62 6.34 -10.29
CA TYR A 131 -9.00 6.84 -10.30
C TYR A 131 -9.52 7.07 -8.87
N CYS A 132 -9.35 6.07 -8.00
CA CYS A 132 -9.82 6.13 -6.62
C CYS A 132 -8.86 5.37 -5.70
N ASN A 133 -8.02 6.10 -4.99
CA ASN A 133 -7.03 5.52 -4.08
C ASN A 133 -7.28 5.94 -2.64
N TYR A 134 -7.22 4.98 -1.73
CA TYR A 134 -7.20 5.22 -0.29
C TYR A 134 -5.80 4.92 0.24
N THR A 135 -5.05 5.98 0.50
CA THR A 135 -3.70 5.86 1.04
C THR A 135 -3.72 6.14 2.53
N TYR A 136 -3.07 5.29 3.32
CA TYR A 136 -2.91 5.46 4.74
C TYR A 136 -1.45 5.77 5.06
N LEU A 137 -1.22 6.69 5.99
CA LEU A 137 0.11 7.10 6.42
C LEU A 137 0.16 7.16 7.95
N TYR A 138 1.12 6.46 8.55
CA TYR A 138 1.30 6.43 10.01
C TYR A 138 1.50 7.84 10.59
N ASP A 139 2.26 8.70 9.90
CA ASP A 139 2.52 10.06 10.34
C ASP A 139 2.19 11.10 9.26
N ILE A 140 0.91 11.48 9.18
CA ILE A 140 0.44 12.64 8.39
C ILE A 140 0.91 13.99 9.01
N LYS A 141 1.51 13.99 10.21
CA LYS A 141 1.94 15.21 10.91
C LYS A 141 3.39 15.61 10.62
N SER A 142 4.26 14.71 10.14
CA SER A 142 5.68 15.03 9.88
C SER A 142 6.04 15.37 8.44
N THR A 143 5.07 15.41 7.51
CA THR A 143 5.29 16.02 6.18
C THR A 143 5.46 17.53 6.36
N LYS A 144 6.68 17.94 6.75
CA LYS A 144 7.17 19.30 6.54
C LYS A 144 7.08 19.54 5.04
N THR A 145 6.24 20.47 4.64
CA THR A 145 6.41 21.20 3.38
C THR A 145 7.84 21.68 3.32
N SER A 146 8.65 21.01 2.49
CA SER A 146 9.94 21.52 2.03
C SER A 146 9.73 22.75 1.15
#